data_AF-A0A6A4ZU42-F1
#
_entry.id   AF-A0A6A4ZU42-F1
#
_cell.length_a   1.000
_cell.length_b   1.000
_cell.length_c   1.000
_cell.angle_alpha   90.00
_cell.angle_beta   90.00
_cell.angle_gamma   90.00
#
_symmetry.space_group_name_H-M   'P 1'
#
loop_
_entity.id
_entity.type
_entity.pdbx_description
1 polymer ?
#
loop_
_entity_poly.entity_id
_entity_poly.type
_entity_poly.pdbx_seq_one_letter_code
_entity_poly.pdbx_strand_id
1 'polypeptide(L)'
;MGRQDLTIEERDLLVTRYEARTYADVSHVIHELHTKVYAPGSSMQKHATDMRGLQQKLLLMGSRVDDDMLGRILLTSVKEAFPTTVEILRSREPSPTLDQITNR
;
A
#
# COMPACT_ATOMS: atom_id res chain seq x y z
N MET A 1 -3.72 -46.69 -1.41
CA MET A 1 -2.81 -45.53 -1.61
C MET A 1 -2.81 -44.77 -0.30
N GLY A 2 -1.84 -45.05 0.57
CA GLY A 2 -1.81 -44.49 1.93
C GLY A 2 -1.39 -43.02 1.91
N ARG A 3 -2.08 -42.17 2.67
CA ARG A 3 -1.60 -40.81 2.95
C ARG A 3 -0.29 -40.95 3.73
N GLN A 4 0.81 -40.45 3.17
CA GLN A 4 2.02 -40.24 3.95
C GLN A 4 1.80 -38.96 4.76
N ASP A 5 1.75 -39.10 6.09
CA ASP A 5 1.76 -37.94 6.98
C ASP A 5 3.15 -37.31 6.95
N LEU A 6 3.18 -35.99 6.82
CA LEU A 6 4.42 -35.21 6.82
C LEU A 6 5.09 -35.31 8.21
N THR A 7 6.42 -35.37 8.22
CA THR A 7 7.21 -35.22 9.44
C THR A 7 7.07 -33.81 10.01
N ILE A 8 7.42 -33.63 11.29
CA ILE A 8 7.39 -32.32 11.95
C ILE A 8 8.32 -31.31 11.22
N GLU A 9 9.51 -31.74 10.79
CA GLU A 9 10.46 -30.89 10.05
C GLU A 9 9.92 -30.48 8.68
N GLU A 10 9.27 -31.39 7.95
CA GLU A 10 8.64 -31.07 6.67
C GLU A 10 7.48 -30.08 6.84
N ARG A 11 6.66 -30.25 7.90
CA ARG A 11 5.59 -29.31 8.24
C ARG A 11 6.15 -27.93 8.55
N ASP A 12 7.21 -27.84 9.36
CA ASP A 12 7.83 -26.58 9.75
C ASP A 12 8.47 -25.85 8.55
N LEU A 13 9.15 -26.60 7.67
CA LEU A 13 9.69 -26.05 6.43
C LEU A 13 8.60 -25.51 5.50
N LEU A 14 7.46 -26.21 5.40
CA LEU A 14 6.32 -25.73 4.61
C LEU A 14 5.69 -24.47 5.20
N VAL A 15 5.54 -24.39 6.53
CA VAL A 15 5.06 -23.18 7.22
C VAL A 15 6.02 -22.03 6.95
N THR A 16 7.33 -22.22 7.14
CA THR A 16 8.34 -21.19 6.88
C THR A 16 8.30 -20.67 5.44
N ARG A 17 8.19 -21.58 4.45
CA ARG A 17 8.10 -21.18 3.03
C ARG A 17 6.79 -20.44 2.72
N TYR A 18 5.70 -20.87 3.33
CA TYR A 18 4.41 -20.21 3.19
C TYR A 18 4.48 -18.79 3.76
N GLU A 19 4.96 -18.62 4.98
CA GLU A 19 5.13 -17.31 5.63
C GLU A 19 6.07 -16.40 4.84
N ALA A 20 7.19 -16.92 4.34
CA ALA A 20 8.11 -16.15 3.51
C ALA A 20 7.45 -15.66 2.21
N ARG A 21 6.61 -16.48 1.59
CA ARG A 21 5.87 -16.09 0.39
C ARG A 21 4.81 -15.05 0.70
N THR A 22 4.03 -15.24 1.77
CA THR A 22 3.05 -14.25 2.23
C THR A 22 3.72 -12.91 2.54
N TYR A 23 4.88 -12.92 3.21
CA TYR A 23 5.66 -11.71 3.48
C TYR A 23 6.12 -11.04 2.18
N ALA A 24 6.64 -11.81 1.22
CA ALA A 24 7.08 -11.30 -0.07
C ALA A 24 5.92 -10.65 -0.84
N ASP A 25 4.74 -11.28 -0.84
CA ASP A 25 3.54 -10.76 -1.51
C ASP A 25 3.05 -9.44 -0.87
N VAL A 26 3.01 -9.37 0.47
CA VAL A 26 2.65 -8.13 1.19
C VAL A 26 3.70 -7.04 0.94
N SER A 27 4.99 -7.37 1.05
CA SER A 27 6.09 -6.44 0.82
C SER A 27 6.07 -5.87 -0.61
N HIS A 28 5.73 -6.69 -1.61
CA HIS A 28 5.61 -6.24 -2.98
C HIS A 28 4.51 -5.18 -3.14
N VAL A 29 3.34 -5.40 -2.55
CA VAL A 29 2.22 -4.45 -2.65
C VAL A 29 2.48 -3.17 -1.85
N ILE A 30 3.13 -3.26 -0.68
CA ILE A 30 3.58 -2.07 0.06
C ILE A 30 4.57 -1.25 -0.77
N HIS A 31 5.54 -1.93 -1.41
CA HIS A 31 6.50 -1.27 -2.27
C HIS A 31 5.82 -0.59 -3.46
N GLU A 32 4.91 -1.30 -4.15
CA GLU A 32 4.11 -0.74 -5.24
C GLU A 32 3.32 0.50 -4.79
N LEU A 33 2.72 0.46 -3.60
CA LEU A 33 1.99 1.59 -3.04
C LEU A 33 2.89 2.80 -2.76
N HIS A 34 4.07 2.58 -2.16
CA HIS A 34 5.01 3.65 -1.81
C HIS A 34 5.72 4.25 -3.04
N THR A 35 5.92 3.45 -4.08
CA THR A 35 6.62 3.86 -5.32
C THR A 35 5.64 4.27 -6.42
N LYS A 36 4.33 4.23 -6.16
CA LYS A 36 3.31 4.74 -7.09
C LYS A 36 3.56 6.23 -7.33
N VAL A 37 4.01 6.59 -8.53
CA VAL A 37 4.27 8.00 -8.91
C VAL A 37 3.06 8.56 -9.63
N TYR A 38 2.69 9.81 -9.33
CA TYR A 38 1.68 10.53 -10.08
C TYR A 38 2.21 10.90 -11.47
N ALA A 39 1.49 10.50 -12.52
CA ALA A 39 1.83 10.88 -13.88
C ALA A 39 1.26 12.27 -14.20
N PRO A 40 2.08 13.28 -14.56
CA PRO A 40 1.59 14.59 -14.99
C PRO A 40 0.63 14.46 -16.18
N GLY A 41 -0.51 15.17 -16.11
CA GLY A 41 -1.59 15.08 -17.11
C GLY A 41 -2.59 13.94 -16.88
N SER A 42 -2.35 13.04 -15.93
CA SER A 42 -3.39 12.10 -15.45
C SER A 42 -4.33 12.77 -14.44
N SER A 43 -5.50 12.18 -14.17
CA SER A 43 -6.42 12.74 -13.16
C SER A 43 -6.03 12.31 -11.74
N MET A 44 -6.16 13.24 -10.79
CA MET A 44 -5.92 12.95 -9.37
C MET A 44 -6.85 11.84 -8.85
N GLN A 45 -8.09 11.81 -9.31
CA GLN A 45 -9.08 10.79 -8.95
C GLN A 45 -8.67 9.40 -9.43
N LYS A 46 -8.09 9.28 -10.62
CA LYS A 46 -7.56 8.00 -11.11
C LYS A 46 -6.40 7.54 -10.23
N HIS A 47 -5.44 8.42 -9.95
CA HIS A 47 -4.29 8.10 -9.10
C HIS A 47 -4.71 7.68 -7.69
N ALA A 48 -5.69 8.37 -7.09
CA ALA A 48 -6.25 8.01 -5.81
C ALA A 48 -7.01 6.67 -5.84
N THR A 49 -7.76 6.39 -6.91
CA THR A 49 -8.45 5.10 -7.12
C THR A 49 -7.46 3.95 -7.16
N ASP A 50 -6.34 4.11 -7.89
CA ASP A 50 -5.30 3.11 -7.94
C ASP A 50 -4.70 2.83 -6.55
N MET A 51 -4.41 3.89 -5.77
CA MET A 51 -3.90 3.75 -4.40
C MET A 51 -4.91 3.04 -3.49
N ARG A 52 -6.21 3.32 -3.63
CA ARG A 52 -7.28 2.59 -2.92
C ARG A 52 -7.32 1.12 -3.32
N GLY A 53 -7.09 0.79 -4.59
CA GLY A 53 -6.98 -0.59 -5.05
C GLY A 53 -5.84 -1.35 -4.35
N LEU A 54 -4.68 -0.72 -4.18
CA LEU A 54 -3.55 -1.29 -3.46
C LEU A 54 -3.83 -1.43 -1.95
N GLN A 55 -4.48 -0.43 -1.34
CA GLN A 55 -4.93 -0.51 0.06
C GLN A 55 -5.89 -1.70 0.28
N GLN A 56 -6.86 -1.90 -0.61
CA GLN A 56 -7.80 -3.02 -0.54
C GLN A 56 -7.08 -4.36 -0.70
N LYS A 57 -6.10 -4.45 -1.61
CA LYS A 57 -5.27 -5.65 -1.77
C LYS A 57 -4.50 -5.97 -0.49
N LEU A 58 -3.92 -4.97 0.19
CA LEU A 58 -3.27 -5.15 1.48
C LEU A 58 -4.24 -5.65 2.55
N LEU A 59 -5.44 -5.07 2.62
CA LEU A 59 -6.48 -5.47 3.57
C LEU A 59 -6.86 -6.95 3.40
N LEU A 60 -7.02 -7.41 2.16
CA LEU A 60 -7.30 -8.82 1.84
C LEU A 60 -6.16 -9.76 2.23
N MET A 61 -4.92 -9.27 2.27
CA MET A 61 -3.74 -10.01 2.74
C MET A 61 -3.53 -9.90 4.27
N GLY A 62 -4.47 -9.29 5.00
CA GLY A 62 -4.38 -9.10 6.46
C GLY A 62 -3.47 -7.95 6.89
N SER A 63 -3.00 -7.11 5.95
CA SER A 63 -2.19 -5.93 6.22
C SER A 63 -3.03 -4.65 6.14
N ARG A 64 -2.75 -3.67 6.99
CA ARG A 64 -3.54 -2.44 7.07
C ARG A 64 -2.69 -1.21 6.72
N VAL A 65 -3.27 -0.34 5.91
CA VAL A 65 -2.77 1.02 5.66
C VAL A 65 -3.94 1.95 5.90
N ASP A 66 -3.82 2.84 6.88
CA ASP A 66 -4.88 3.77 7.24
C ASP A 66 -4.99 4.94 6.25
N ASP A 67 -6.10 5.66 6.31
CA ASP A 67 -6.36 6.79 5.40
C ASP A 67 -5.36 7.94 5.55
N ASP A 68 -4.86 8.17 6.76
CA ASP A 68 -3.77 9.13 7.05
C ASP A 68 -2.47 8.69 6.36
N MET A 69 -2.10 7.41 6.45
CA MET A 69 -0.91 6.89 5.77
C MET A 69 -1.03 7.04 4.26
N LEU A 70 -2.20 6.74 3.69
CA LEU A 70 -2.47 6.97 2.27
C LEU A 70 -2.37 8.45 1.88
N GLY A 71 -2.84 9.37 2.73
CA GLY A 71 -2.67 10.81 2.51
C GLY A 71 -1.19 11.19 2.40
N ARG A 72 -0.34 10.70 3.31
CA ARG A 72 1.12 10.95 3.28
C ARG A 72 1.80 10.36 2.05
N ILE A 73 1.40 9.15 1.66
CA ILE A 73 1.90 8.49 0.45
C ILE A 73 1.49 9.28 -0.80
N LEU A 74 0.23 9.73 -0.87
CA LEU A 74 -0.25 10.57 -1.97
C LEU A 74 0.59 11.84 -2.07
N LEU A 75 0.75 12.58 -0.97
CA LEU A 75 1.55 13.81 -0.92
C LEU A 75 3.01 13.59 -1.35
N THR A 76 3.57 12.40 -1.12
CA THR A 76 4.90 12.03 -1.62
C THR A 76 4.87 11.78 -3.12
N SER A 77 3.90 11.00 -3.61
CA SER A 77 3.78 10.63 -5.02
C SER A 77 3.54 11.80 -5.98
N VAL A 78 2.95 12.90 -5.48
CA VAL A 78 2.56 14.08 -6.26
C VAL A 78 3.50 15.27 -6.09
N LYS A 79 4.52 15.16 -5.21
CA LYS A 79 5.39 16.27 -4.82
C LYS A 79 6.06 16.97 -6.01
N GLU A 80 6.56 16.19 -6.97
CA GLU A 80 7.24 16.74 -8.15
C GLU A 80 6.27 17.50 -9.07
N ALA A 81 5.00 17.10 -9.13
CA ALA A 81 3.99 17.76 -9.96
C ALA A 81 3.35 18.98 -9.28
N PHE A 82 3.21 18.97 -7.95
CA PHE A 82 2.54 20.02 -7.18
C PHE A 82 3.30 20.40 -5.90
N PRO A 83 4.55 20.88 -6.01
CA PRO A 83 5.45 21.04 -4.86
C PRO A 83 4.86 21.98 -3.79
N THR A 84 4.38 23.16 -4.19
CA THR A 84 3.82 24.15 -3.26
C THR A 84 2.55 23.68 -2.57
N THR A 85 1.63 23.03 -3.29
CA THR A 85 0.41 22.47 -2.69
C THR A 85 0.76 21.41 -1.65
N VAL A 86 1.73 20.55 -1.96
CA VAL A 86 2.19 19.52 -1.02
C VAL A 86 2.79 20.13 0.24
N GLU A 87 3.62 21.17 0.13
CA GLU A 87 4.19 21.87 1.30
C GLU A 87 3.10 22.47 2.20
N ILE A 88 2.09 23.12 1.61
CA ILE A 88 0.95 23.69 2.34
C ILE A 88 0.12 22.61 3.04
N LEU A 89 -0.09 21.47 2.38
CA LEU A 89 -0.88 20.38 2.96
C LEU A 89 -0.11 19.66 4.08
N ARG A 90 1.20 19.47 3.92
CA ARG A 90 2.07 18.85 4.94
C ARG A 90 2.26 19.71 6.18
N SER A 91 2.11 21.02 6.09
CA SER A 91 2.23 21.91 7.26
C SER A 91 0.98 21.94 8.14
N ARG A 92 -0.12 21.25 7.76
CA ARG A 92 -1.33 21.12 8.57
C ARG A 92 -1.16 20.03 9.62
N GLU A 93 -1.72 20.27 10.80
CA GLU A 93 -1.80 19.27 11.88
C GLU A 93 -3.27 19.00 12.27
N PRO A 94 -3.75 17.75 12.13
CA PRO A 94 -3.07 16.62 11.48
C PRO A 94 -2.92 16.84 9.97
N SER A 95 -1.95 16.15 9.36
CA SER A 95 -1.81 16.12 7.90
C SER A 95 -3.10 15.58 7.27
N PRO A 96 -3.51 16.09 6.09
CA PRO A 96 -4.79 15.71 5.51
C PRO A 96 -4.78 14.25 5.07
N THR A 97 -5.91 13.58 5.30
CA THR A 97 -6.10 12.20 4.85
C THR A 97 -6.34 12.15 3.34
N LEU A 98 -6.23 10.96 2.72
CA LEU A 98 -6.49 10.82 1.29
C LEU A 98 -7.89 11.33 0.91
N ASP A 99 -8.90 11.01 1.71
CA ASP A 99 -10.28 11.44 1.48
C ASP A 99 -10.42 12.97 1.45
N GLN A 100 -9.80 13.65 2.41
CA GLN A 100 -9.80 15.12 2.50
C GLN A 100 -9.09 15.82 1.35
N ILE A 101 -8.14 15.13 0.70
CA ILE A 101 -7.41 15.66 -0.46
C ILE A 101 -8.24 15.51 -1.74
N THR A 102 -8.97 14.40 -1.90
CA THR A 102 -9.58 14.03 -3.18
C THR A 102 -11.07 14.30 -3.30
N ASN A 103 -11.79 14.45 -2.18
CA ASN A 103 -13.24 14.69 -2.15
C ASN A 103 -13.61 16.15 -1.87
N ARG A 104 -12.93 17.10 -2.53
CA ARG A 104 -13.26 18.53 -2.48
C ARG A 104 -14.13 18.97 -3.65
#